data_AF-A0A2U1KB87-F1
#
_entry.id   AF-A0A2U1KB87-F1
#
_cell.length_a   1.000
_cell.length_b   1.000
_cell.length_c   1.000
_cell.angle_alpha   90.00
_cell.angle_beta   90.00
_cell.angle_gamma   90.00
#
_symmetry.space_group_name_H-M   'P 1'
#
loop_
_entity.id
_entity.type
_entity.pdbx_description
1 polymer ?
#
loop_
_entity_poly.entity_id
_entity_poly.type
_entity_poly.pdbx_seq_one_letter_code
_entity_poly.pdbx_strand_id
1 'polypeptide(L)'
;MVNFGDQPSYTTPTSLARRDWLQRFEAFLEPYVSSNPREAYFNYIDLDLGVGSDNYEEASVWGERYWKSDNFKKLIRIKARVDPDNFFRHPQSIPIFSTPLSDM
;
A
#
# COMPACT_ATOMS: atom_id res chain seq x y z
N MET A 1 32.72 -1.13 0.42
CA MET A 1 31.55 -1.93 0.03
C MET A 1 30.88 -2.41 1.31
N VAL A 2 29.57 -2.22 1.45
CA VAL A 2 28.81 -2.77 2.60
C VAL A 2 28.57 -4.26 2.32
N ASN A 3 28.98 -5.13 3.23
CA ASN A 3 28.77 -6.57 3.14
C ASN A 3 27.38 -6.91 3.72
N PHE A 4 26.50 -7.47 2.89
CA PHE A 4 25.16 -7.90 3.29
C PHE A 4 25.07 -9.41 3.59
N GLY A 5 26.19 -10.12 3.64
CA GLY A 5 26.24 -11.59 3.81
C GLY A 5 25.62 -12.12 5.12
N ASP A 6 25.56 -11.29 6.17
CA ASP A 6 24.97 -11.66 7.46
C ASP A 6 23.50 -11.25 7.60
N GLN A 7 22.89 -10.67 6.56
CA GLN A 7 21.46 -10.36 6.59
C GLN A 7 20.64 -11.62 6.30
N PRO A 8 19.61 -11.93 7.11
CA PRO A 8 18.73 -13.05 6.82
C PRO A 8 18.03 -12.82 5.48
N SER A 9 18.23 -13.73 4.53
CA SER A 9 17.50 -13.67 3.27
C SER A 9 16.00 -13.86 3.54
N TYR A 10 15.16 -13.03 2.91
CA TYR A 10 13.72 -13.20 2.92
C TYR A 10 13.27 -14.49 2.21
N THR A 11 14.18 -15.14 1.47
CA THR A 11 13.95 -16.40 0.77
C THR A 11 14.33 -17.66 1.56
N THR A 12 14.84 -17.54 2.80
CA THR A 12 15.14 -18.73 3.60
C THR A 12 13.86 -19.50 3.96
N PRO A 13 13.94 -20.83 4.16
CA PRO A 13 12.78 -21.62 4.58
C PRO A 13 12.11 -21.09 5.86
N THR A 14 12.89 -20.60 6.83
CA THR A 14 12.36 -20.01 8.07
C THR A 14 11.62 -18.69 7.81
N SER A 15 12.16 -17.80 6.97
CA SER A 15 11.49 -16.55 6.60
C SER A 15 10.18 -16.81 5.88
N LEU A 16 10.16 -17.78 4.96
CA LEU A 16 8.95 -18.19 4.24
C LEU A 16 7.89 -18.73 5.21
N ALA A 17 8.25 -19.64 6.12
CA ALA A 17 7.32 -20.18 7.11
C ALA A 17 6.71 -19.11 8.02
N ARG A 18 7.48 -18.08 8.40
CA ARG A 18 7.00 -16.95 9.21
C ARG A 18 6.00 -16.10 8.43
N ARG A 19 6.27 -15.83 7.15
CA ARG A 19 5.33 -15.09 6.28
C ARG A 19 4.03 -15.87 6.09
N ASP A 20 4.12 -17.17 5.83
CA ASP A 20 2.95 -18.04 5.67
C ASP A 20 2.10 -18.07 6.95
N TRP A 21 2.73 -18.08 8.13
CA TRP A 21 2.02 -17.97 9.40
C TRP A 21 1.30 -16.62 9.56
N LEU A 22 1.95 -15.50 9.22
CA LEU A 22 1.34 -14.16 9.27
C LEU A 22 0.14 -14.07 8.32
N GLN A 23 0.23 -14.60 7.10
CA GLN A 23 -0.86 -14.60 6.13
C GLN A 23 -2.05 -15.44 6.61
N ARG A 24 -1.81 -16.60 7.22
CA ARG A 24 -2.89 -17.42 7.82
C ARG A 24 -3.55 -16.72 9.01
N PHE A 25 -2.75 -16.03 9.82
CA PHE A 25 -3.27 -15.27 10.97
C PHE A 25 -4.09 -14.05 10.52
N GLU A 26 -3.63 -13.34 9.48
CA GLU A 26 -4.37 -12.25 8.84
C GLU A 26 -5.75 -12.75 8.36
N ALA A 27 -5.79 -13.86 7.61
CA ALA A 27 -7.03 -14.44 7.10
C ALA A 27 -7.96 -14.90 8.23
N PHE A 28 -7.42 -15.46 9.31
CA PHE A 28 -8.20 -15.86 10.48
C PHE A 28 -8.88 -14.66 11.17
N LEU A 29 -8.24 -13.48 11.17
CA LEU A 29 -8.78 -12.28 11.80
C LEU A 29 -9.83 -11.56 10.95
N GLU A 30 -9.96 -11.88 9.67
CA GLU A 30 -10.83 -11.19 8.71
C GLU A 30 -12.26 -10.91 9.23
N PRO A 31 -13.01 -11.86 9.82
CA PRO A 31 -14.39 -11.60 10.24
C PRO A 31 -14.50 -10.77 11.53
N TYR A 32 -13.39 -10.50 12.23
CA TYR A 32 -13.37 -9.85 13.54
C TYR A 32 -12.85 -8.41 13.51
N VAL A 33 -12.31 -7.97 12.37
CA VAL A 33 -11.72 -6.63 12.20
C VAL A 33 -12.62 -5.74 11.33
N SER A 34 -12.21 -4.49 11.12
CA SER A 34 -12.90 -3.57 10.19
C SER A 34 -13.08 -4.22 8.82
N SER A 35 -14.22 -3.95 8.18
CA SER A 35 -14.49 -4.35 6.80
C SER A 35 -15.07 -3.18 6.02
N ASN A 36 -14.91 -3.21 4.69
CA ASN A 36 -15.41 -2.21 3.74
C ASN A 36 -14.98 -0.74 4.03
N PRO A 37 -13.67 -0.43 4.04
CA PRO A 37 -12.53 -1.30 3.75
C PRO A 37 -11.98 -1.98 5.02
N ARG A 38 -11.16 -3.02 4.83
CA ARG A 38 -10.30 -3.52 5.90
C ARG A 38 -9.19 -2.50 6.16
N GLU A 39 -9.33 -1.71 7.22
CA GLU A 39 -8.45 -0.58 7.51
C GLU A 39 -7.03 -1.04 7.87
N ALA A 40 -6.05 -0.24 7.48
CA ALA A 40 -4.63 -0.44 7.73
C ALA A 40 -3.98 0.87 8.18
N TYR A 41 -2.86 0.79 8.90
CA TYR A 41 -2.13 1.98 9.36
C TYR A 41 -0.85 2.18 8.56
N PHE A 42 -0.72 3.33 7.90
CA PHE A 42 0.35 3.61 6.94
C PHE A 42 1.78 3.44 7.48
N ASN A 43 2.01 3.68 8.79
CA ASN A 43 3.34 3.50 9.38
C ASN A 43 3.75 2.03 9.55
N TYR A 44 2.83 1.09 9.35
CA TYR A 44 3.12 -0.33 9.16
C TYR A 44 2.88 -0.66 7.67
N ILE A 45 3.85 -0.27 6.83
CA ILE A 45 3.76 -0.45 5.38
C ILE A 45 3.64 -1.94 5.04
N ASP A 46 2.52 -2.29 4.42
CA ASP A 46 2.24 -3.63 3.93
C ASP A 46 2.11 -3.60 2.39
N LEU A 47 3.13 -4.15 1.71
CA LEU A 47 3.16 -4.22 0.25
C LEU A 47 2.26 -5.35 -0.29
N ASP A 48 1.82 -6.29 0.54
CA ASP A 48 0.90 -7.36 0.12
C ASP A 48 -0.52 -6.79 -0.15
N LEU A 49 -0.83 -5.58 0.32
CA LEU A 49 -2.08 -4.87 0.00
C LEU A 49 -2.16 -4.41 -1.46
N GLY A 50 -1.00 -4.20 -2.13
CA GLY A 50 -0.90 -3.66 -3.49
C GLY A 50 0.22 -2.63 -3.62
N VAL A 51 0.67 -2.36 -4.85
CA VAL A 51 1.76 -1.40 -5.12
C VAL A 51 1.49 -0.61 -6.39
N GLY A 52 1.74 0.70 -6.36
CA GLY A 52 1.53 1.60 -7.49
C GLY A 52 0.10 1.55 -8.02
N SER A 53 -0.14 2.29 -9.11
CA SER A 53 -1.30 2.15 -10.00
C SER A 53 -1.25 3.28 -11.03
N ASP A 54 -1.77 3.01 -12.24
CA ASP A 54 -2.00 4.02 -13.27
C ASP A 54 -3.41 4.65 -13.21
N ASN A 55 -4.34 4.08 -12.42
CA ASN A 55 -5.72 4.54 -12.26
C ASN A 55 -6.24 4.48 -10.81
N TYR A 56 -7.40 5.10 -10.55
CA TYR A 56 -7.94 5.17 -9.18
C TYR A 56 -8.42 3.81 -8.68
N GLU A 57 -9.05 3.03 -9.54
CA GLU A 57 -9.68 1.75 -9.20
C GLU A 57 -8.66 0.79 -8.59
N GLU A 58 -7.52 0.60 -9.24
CA GLU A 58 -6.42 -0.23 -8.75
C GLU A 58 -5.77 0.37 -7.50
N ALA A 59 -5.59 1.69 -7.46
CA ALA A 59 -5.00 2.37 -6.30
C ALA A 59 -5.90 2.28 -5.06
N SER A 60 -7.21 2.26 -5.25
CA SER A 60 -8.21 2.27 -4.18
C SER A 60 -8.17 1.00 -3.34
N VAL A 61 -7.76 -0.14 -3.94
CA VAL A 61 -7.65 -1.46 -3.27
C VAL A 61 -6.78 -1.41 -2.02
N TRP A 62 -5.68 -0.66 -2.07
CA TRP A 62 -4.75 -0.46 -0.96
C TRP A 62 -4.84 0.94 -0.34
N GLY A 63 -5.04 1.98 -1.16
CA GLY A 63 -5.04 3.37 -0.72
C GLY A 63 -6.19 3.71 0.23
N GLU A 64 -7.39 3.19 -0.04
CA GLU A 64 -8.53 3.42 0.85
C GLU A 64 -8.42 2.66 2.17
N ARG A 65 -7.65 1.56 2.23
CA ARG A 65 -7.37 0.87 3.50
C ARG A 65 -6.58 1.75 4.45
N TYR A 66 -5.64 2.56 3.93
CA TYR A 66 -4.82 3.46 4.75
C TYR A 66 -5.52 4.78 5.08
N TRP A 67 -6.28 5.35 4.14
CA TRP A 67 -6.73 6.74 4.24
C TRP A 67 -8.26 6.90 4.27
N LYS A 68 -9.01 5.85 3.96
CA LYS A 68 -10.45 5.91 3.62
C LYS A 68 -10.68 6.70 2.32
N SER A 69 -11.79 6.45 1.64
CA SER A 69 -12.08 7.02 0.30
C SER A 69 -11.94 8.55 0.27
N ASP A 70 -12.54 9.26 1.23
CA ASP A 70 -12.56 10.72 1.24
C ASP A 70 -11.16 11.34 1.38
N ASN A 71 -10.34 10.85 2.31
CA ASN A 71 -8.99 11.40 2.46
C ASN A 71 -8.08 10.93 1.33
N PHE A 72 -8.25 9.71 0.82
CA PHE A 72 -7.44 9.22 -0.29
C PHE A 72 -7.61 10.10 -1.54
N LYS A 73 -8.86 10.39 -1.93
CA LYS A 73 -9.17 11.32 -3.02
C LYS A 73 -8.59 12.72 -2.77
N LYS A 74 -8.68 13.22 -1.53
CA LYS A 74 -8.10 14.52 -1.14
C LYS A 74 -6.57 14.52 -1.26
N LEU A 75 -5.91 13.45 -0.83
CA LEU A 75 -4.46 13.30 -0.91
C LEU A 75 -3.98 13.26 -2.36
N ILE A 76 -4.67 12.52 -3.25
CA ILE A 76 -4.35 12.49 -4.69
C ILE A 76 -4.42 13.90 -5.28
N ARG A 77 -5.47 14.67 -4.97
CA ARG A 77 -5.59 16.08 -5.40
C ARG A 77 -4.45 16.95 -4.90
N ILE A 78 -4.06 16.79 -3.64
CA ILE A 78 -2.94 17.54 -3.06
C ILE A 78 -1.64 17.15 -3.77
N LYS A 79 -1.38 15.85 -3.91
CA LYS A 79 -0.18 15.30 -4.56
C LYS A 79 -0.02 15.81 -5.99
N ALA A 80 -1.08 15.74 -6.80
CA ALA A 80 -1.08 16.24 -8.18
C ALA A 80 -0.75 17.74 -8.27
N ARG A 81 -1.11 18.53 -7.26
CA ARG A 81 -0.83 19.97 -7.21
C ARG A 81 0.58 20.29 -6.74
N VAL A 82 1.09 19.58 -5.73
CA VAL A 82 2.38 19.89 -5.08
C VAL A 82 3.56 19.18 -5.72
N ASP A 83 3.33 18.07 -6.42
CA ASP A 83 4.35 17.26 -7.09
C ASP A 83 3.78 16.67 -8.40
N PRO A 84 3.51 17.52 -9.41
CA PRO A 84 2.88 17.11 -10.67
C PRO A 84 3.73 16.17 -11.51
N ASP A 85 5.06 16.16 -11.33
CA ASP A 85 5.98 15.25 -12.02
C ASP A 85 6.19 13.93 -11.25
N ASN A 86 5.49 13.76 -10.11
CA ASN A 86 5.61 12.64 -9.20
C ASN A 86 7.07 12.30 -8.84
N PHE A 87 7.87 13.32 -8.53
CA PHE A 87 9.27 13.18 -8.17
C PHE A 87 9.42 12.39 -6.86
N PHE A 88 8.60 12.71 -5.84
CA PHE A 88 8.61 12.03 -4.55
C PHE A 88 7.74 10.78 -4.57
N ARG A 89 8.31 9.63 -4.95
CA ARG A 89 7.57 8.38 -5.10
C ARG A 89 8.26 7.17 -4.48
N HIS A 90 7.46 6.20 -4.08
CA HIS A 90 7.86 4.88 -3.58
C HIS A 90 6.74 3.86 -3.94
N PRO A 91 6.91 2.54 -3.68
CA PRO A 91 5.94 1.53 -4.14
C PRO A 91 4.47 1.73 -3.74
N GLN A 92 4.16 2.52 -2.70
CA GLN A 92 2.80 2.86 -2.26
C GLN A 92 2.64 4.38 -2.04
N SER A 93 3.38 5.21 -2.79
CA SER A 93 3.16 6.66 -2.75
C SER A 93 1.78 7.01 -3.29
N ILE A 94 1.16 8.06 -2.74
CA ILE A 94 -0.07 8.63 -3.30
C ILE A 94 0.13 8.87 -4.80
N PRO A 95 -0.70 8.26 -5.67
CA PRO A 95 -0.52 8.36 -7.11
C PRO A 95 -0.91 9.75 -7.62
N ILE A 96 -0.42 10.08 -8.81
CA ILE A 96 -0.98 11.13 -9.65
C ILE A 96 -1.63 10.47 -10.86
N PHE A 97 -2.71 11.05 -11.35
CA PHE A 97 -3.38 10.56 -12.55
C PHE A 97 -3.37 11.65 -13.61
N SER A 98 -3.16 11.26 -14.86
CA SER A 98 -3.21 12.17 -16.01
C SER A 98 -4.62 12.71 -16.25
N THR A 99 -5.63 11.96 -15.81
CA THR A 99 -7.06 12.30 -15.94
C THR A 99 -7.52 13.13 -14.75
N PRO A 100 -8.33 14.19 -14.96
CA PRO A 100 -8.90 14.97 -13.86
C PRO A 100 -9.76 14.10 -12.93
N LEU A 101 -9.57 14.25 -11.62
CA LEU A 101 -10.35 13.58 -10.56
C LEU A 101 -11.86 13.91 -10.54
N SER A 102 -12.32 14.86 -11.37
CA SER A 102 -13.76 15.08 -11.59
C SER A 102 -14.39 13.98 -12.44
N ASP A 103 -13.56 13.25 -13.18
CA ASP A 103 -13.94 12.27 -14.19
C ASP A 103 -13.64 10.84 -13.69
N MET A 104 -13.29 10.70 -12.40
CA MET A 104 -13.05 9.46 -11.64
C MET A 104 -14.11 9.30 -10.55
#